data_AF-A0A8B6BYT2-F1
#
_entry.id   AF-A0A8B6BYT2-F1
#
_cell.length_a   1.000
_cell.length_b   1.000
_cell.length_c   1.000
_cell.angle_alpha   90.00
_cell.angle_beta   90.00
_cell.angle_gamma   90.00
#
_symmetry.space_group_name_H-M   'P 1'
#
loop_
_entity.id
_entity.type
_entity.pdbx_description
1 polymer ?
#
loop_
_entity_poly.entity_id
_entity_poly.type
_entity_poly.pdbx_seq_one_letter_code
_entity_poly.pdbx_strand_id
1 'polypeptide(L)'
;MRDLFWTNIGTIKCIAWKGDNIVFGDQDGQVSVWDLKLKTQRTIHTRRGWIKRIRFAPGRGNTKFGVLYLDGMDIFELREGKLEMLSSLKSPKEIAKIIDIDWAGSDRPVIATNDGCVIVFDILLKLSHCKIEDLELPDNLFSPHILPSKGALLMKYFLHHQPWSDKYTFKIEAGGLREEDAKLVEDINRQFGLIDRDLADYLPVCKFGVAERCLLVARLFGDESDVLFWTVAMNYLCKEKISPIKEDNQASSGDRFVPQTPAYKETNDLVVLDNPEEQEKKFQEKQLYGCHPLESYFDTICDNLSYKKYQLDRVALHDSKRATYDHTKKCAENYVMLGQTDRAVQLFLETEPDNNIYYTDCLRACLVASIRFSGASQSTIKLVATNLIANGKLTEGVQLLCLINKGLDACRYLQTYSEWDLAVWLAKSTLSYSEFAEVMKRWVDHLCSPHVNQKSKAVLVQLSLGQFSKVLEMLYGMRQFNRAACFAEACTQFGLLDKSDDTVSLVEAVYLEYARLLSNLGYREAAEHYCTKAGEKGEQFLKEVKILFT
;
A
#
# COMPACT_ATOMS: atom_id res chain seq x y z
N MET A 1 27.99 9.44 51.06
CA MET A 1 27.76 10.14 49.79
C MET A 1 28.28 11.55 50.00
N ARG A 2 29.42 11.94 49.40
CA ARG A 2 29.96 13.30 49.56
C ARG A 2 29.43 14.12 48.38
N ASP A 3 28.59 15.10 48.66
CA ASP A 3 28.08 16.01 47.64
C ASP A 3 29.23 16.85 47.09
N LEU A 4 29.37 16.83 45.76
CA LEU A 4 30.33 17.64 45.04
C LEU A 4 29.70 19.01 44.81
N PHE A 5 30.22 20.01 45.52
CA PHE A 5 29.81 21.39 45.34
C PHE A 5 30.57 22.00 44.18
N TRP A 6 29.82 22.41 43.16
CA TRP A 6 30.36 23.04 41.98
C TRP A 6 30.20 24.56 42.08
N THR A 7 31.27 25.31 41.86
CA THR A 7 31.25 26.77 41.96
C THR A 7 31.10 27.40 40.58
N ASN A 8 30.15 28.33 40.43
CA ASN A 8 30.01 29.21 39.26
C ASN A 8 29.71 28.47 37.94
N ILE A 9 28.62 27.70 37.88
CA ILE A 9 28.18 26.99 36.67
C ILE A 9 26.78 27.46 36.30
N GLY A 10 26.55 27.73 35.01
CA GLY A 10 25.22 27.91 34.45
C GLY A 10 24.37 26.63 34.53
N THR A 11 23.22 26.59 33.84
CA THR A 11 22.43 25.35 33.79
C THR A 11 23.19 24.30 32.98
N ILE A 12 23.68 23.24 33.64
CA ILE A 12 24.38 22.12 32.99
C ILE A 12 23.40 21.40 32.06
N LYS A 13 23.78 21.22 30.80
CA LYS A 13 22.97 20.55 29.77
C LYS A 13 23.47 19.16 29.44
N CYS A 14 24.78 18.94 29.55
CA CYS A 14 25.38 17.65 29.28
C CYS A 14 26.58 17.41 30.18
N ILE A 15 26.85 16.14 30.46
CA ILE A 15 27.97 15.67 31.26
C ILE A 15 28.53 14.41 30.64
N ALA A 16 29.85 14.27 30.64
CA ALA A 16 30.59 13.10 30.20
C ALA A 16 31.70 12.80 31.20
N TRP A 17 31.98 11.52 31.43
CA TRP A 17 32.98 11.10 32.42
C TRP A 17 33.91 10.05 31.81
N LYS A 18 35.21 10.22 32.04
CA LYS A 18 36.23 9.24 31.66
C LYS A 18 37.44 9.30 32.59
N GLY A 19 37.73 8.18 33.26
CA GLY A 19 38.82 8.08 34.22
C GLY A 19 38.63 9.04 35.38
N ASP A 20 39.62 9.90 35.63
CA ASP A 20 39.55 10.92 36.69
C ASP A 20 38.99 12.27 36.20
N ASN A 21 38.53 12.37 34.94
CA ASN A 21 38.06 13.63 34.35
C ASN A 21 36.55 13.60 34.10
N ILE A 22 35.84 14.58 34.66
CA ILE A 22 34.44 14.86 34.35
C ILE A 22 34.38 16.13 33.50
N VAL A 23 33.70 16.08 32.36
CA VAL A 23 33.50 17.23 31.47
C VAL A 23 32.02 17.52 31.40
N PHE A 24 31.64 18.78 31.58
CA PHE A 24 30.26 19.22 31.46
C PHE A 24 30.16 20.52 30.66
N GLY A 25 29.04 20.65 29.96
CA GLY A 25 28.72 21.80 29.12
C GLY A 25 27.45 22.48 29.62
N ASP A 26 27.46 23.81 29.61
CA ASP A 26 26.31 24.63 29.98
C ASP A 26 25.52 25.17 28.75
N GLN A 27 24.47 25.93 29.03
CA GLN A 27 23.65 26.61 28.03
C GLN A 27 24.36 27.82 27.38
N ASP A 28 25.33 28.41 28.06
CA ASP A 28 26.04 29.62 27.61
C ASP A 28 27.26 29.29 26.73
N GLY A 29 27.63 28.01 26.62
CA GLY A 29 28.75 27.53 25.81
C GLY A 29 30.07 27.44 26.56
N GLN A 30 30.06 27.32 27.89
CA GLN A 30 31.22 26.98 28.70
C GLN A 30 31.37 25.47 28.79
N VAL A 31 32.57 25.00 28.46
CA VAL A 31 33.02 23.64 28.73
C VAL A 31 33.88 23.68 29.98
N SER A 32 33.46 22.96 31.00
CA SER A 32 34.20 22.81 32.25
C SER A 32 34.69 21.38 32.40
N VAL A 33 35.95 21.25 32.81
CA VAL A 33 36.60 19.98 33.09
C VAL A 33 36.96 19.97 34.57
N TRP A 34 36.53 18.93 35.27
CA TRP A 34 36.85 18.71 36.66
C TRP A 34 37.71 17.47 36.81
N ASP A 35 38.88 17.67 37.39
CA ASP A 35 39.84 16.61 37.71
C ASP A 35 39.54 16.09 39.13
N LEU A 36 39.07 14.85 39.22
CA LEU A 36 38.73 14.15 40.47
C LEU A 36 39.96 13.96 41.38
N LYS A 37 41.15 13.78 40.80
CA LYS A 37 42.39 13.51 41.52
C LYS A 37 42.97 14.78 42.13
N LEU A 38 43.01 15.85 41.33
CA LEU A 38 43.51 17.16 41.77
C LEU A 38 42.43 17.99 42.47
N LYS A 39 41.15 17.62 42.36
CA LYS A 39 39.98 18.39 42.82
C LYS A 39 39.97 19.82 42.29
N THR A 40 40.44 20.00 41.06
CA THR A 40 40.48 21.32 40.41
C THR A 40 39.48 21.37 39.26
N GLN A 41 38.83 22.51 39.12
CA GLN A 41 37.93 22.81 37.99
C GLN A 41 38.63 23.76 37.03
N ARG A 42 38.49 23.52 35.73
CA ARG A 42 38.95 24.40 34.66
C ARG A 42 37.79 24.65 33.73
N THR A 43 37.58 25.90 33.33
CA THR A 43 36.46 26.28 32.47
C THR A 43 36.98 27.07 31.28
N ILE A 44 36.52 26.72 30.08
CA ILE A 44 36.80 27.42 28.83
C ILE A 44 35.48 27.81 28.19
N HIS A 45 35.40 29.05 27.72
CA HIS A 45 34.26 29.52 26.96
C HIS A 45 34.48 29.30 25.46
N THR A 46 33.64 28.49 24.83
CA THR A 46 33.77 28.08 23.43
C THR A 46 33.31 29.14 22.44
N ARG A 47 32.59 30.17 22.91
CA ARG A 47 31.96 31.24 22.10
C ARG A 47 30.97 30.75 21.04
N ARG A 48 30.50 29.49 21.13
CA ARG A 48 29.53 28.87 20.20
C ARG A 48 28.13 28.66 20.80
N GLY A 49 27.90 29.21 21.99
CA GLY A 49 26.63 29.09 22.70
C GLY A 49 26.34 27.65 23.12
N TRP A 50 25.06 27.30 23.18
CA TRP A 50 24.56 26.10 23.84
C TRP A 50 25.23 24.79 23.39
N ILE A 51 25.86 24.10 24.35
CA ILE A 51 26.41 22.74 24.19
C ILE A 51 25.32 21.68 24.34
N LYS A 52 25.11 20.90 23.29
CA LYS A 52 24.11 19.82 23.24
C LYS A 52 24.62 18.49 23.76
N ARG A 53 25.86 18.11 23.39
CA ARG A 53 26.41 16.79 23.71
C ARG A 53 27.93 16.84 23.85
N ILE A 54 28.45 16.01 24.75
CA ILE A 54 29.89 15.78 24.93
C ILE A 54 30.13 14.28 24.93
N ARG A 55 31.11 13.80 24.15
CA ARG A 55 31.46 12.38 24.03
C ARG A 55 32.95 12.17 24.00
N PHE A 56 33.46 11.35 24.92
CA PHE A 56 34.86 10.94 24.91
C PHE A 56 35.13 9.91 23.80
N ALA A 57 36.27 10.06 23.14
CA ALA A 57 36.77 9.06 22.21
C ALA A 57 37.10 7.75 22.95
N PRO A 58 36.92 6.57 22.34
CA PRO A 58 37.26 5.29 22.96
C PRO A 58 38.79 5.11 23.10
N GLY A 59 39.20 4.19 23.98
CA GLY A 59 40.61 3.84 24.23
C GLY A 59 41.10 4.22 25.63
N ARG A 60 41.91 3.34 26.24
CA ARG A 60 42.50 3.54 27.57
C ARG A 60 43.52 4.68 27.51
N GLY A 61 43.37 5.69 28.38
CA GLY A 61 44.24 6.86 28.40
C GLY A 61 43.97 7.90 27.30
N ASN A 62 43.04 7.63 26.36
CA ASN A 62 42.65 8.63 25.37
C ASN A 62 41.80 9.72 26.04
N THR A 63 42.27 10.96 26.06
CA THR A 63 41.59 12.08 26.69
C THR A 63 40.89 13.00 25.71
N LYS A 64 40.77 12.58 24.44
CA LYS A 64 40.03 13.32 23.41
C LYS A 64 38.53 13.21 23.61
N PHE A 65 37.81 14.28 23.32
CA PHE A 65 36.36 14.29 23.34
C PHE A 65 35.80 15.28 22.32
N GLY A 66 34.62 14.97 21.79
CA GLY A 66 33.87 15.81 20.87
C GLY A 66 32.79 16.58 21.62
N VAL A 67 32.56 17.82 21.20
CA VAL A 67 31.54 18.74 21.71
C VAL A 67 30.63 19.15 20.56
N LEU A 68 29.34 18.91 20.71
CA LEU A 68 28.31 19.26 19.72
C LEU A 68 27.58 20.54 20.14
N TYR A 69 27.49 21.51 19.23
CA TYR A 69 26.78 22.77 19.38
C TYR A 69 25.53 22.82 18.49
N LEU A 70 24.83 23.96 18.48
CA LEU A 70 23.76 24.23 17.52
C LEU A 70 24.28 24.45 16.09
N ASP A 71 25.48 25.01 15.96
CA ASP A 71 26.08 25.51 14.72
C ASP A 71 27.34 24.76 14.28
N GLY A 72 27.60 23.58 14.86
CA GLY A 72 28.78 22.79 14.52
C GLY A 72 29.21 21.83 15.60
N MET A 73 30.45 21.34 15.47
CA MET A 73 31.11 20.52 16.47
C MET A 73 32.59 20.87 16.58
N ASP A 74 33.18 20.66 17.76
CA ASP A 74 34.62 20.78 18.01
C ASP A 74 35.16 19.52 18.68
N ILE A 75 36.43 19.23 18.45
CA ILE A 75 37.15 18.16 19.12
C ILE A 75 38.22 18.77 20.03
N PHE A 76 38.24 18.32 21.27
CA PHE A 76 39.19 18.74 22.28
C PHE A 76 40.06 17.58 22.75
N GLU A 77 41.26 17.89 23.23
CA GLU A 77 42.15 16.97 23.93
C GLU A 77 42.55 17.56 25.29
N LEU A 78 42.54 16.71 26.33
CA LEU A 78 43.09 17.09 27.63
C LEU A 78 44.54 16.61 27.72
N ARG A 79 45.50 17.53 27.55
CA ARG A 79 46.93 17.27 27.67
C ARG A 79 47.45 17.92 28.95
N GLU A 80 47.94 17.11 29.89
CA GLU A 80 48.52 17.60 31.17
C GLU A 80 47.59 18.60 31.93
N GLY A 81 46.29 18.33 31.87
CA GLY A 81 45.23 19.17 32.44
C GLY A 81 44.88 20.42 31.63
N LYS A 82 45.63 20.78 30.59
CA LYS A 82 45.23 21.85 29.66
C LYS A 82 44.24 21.30 28.65
N LEU A 83 43.18 22.07 28.40
CA LEU A 83 42.16 21.76 27.41
C LEU A 83 42.54 22.46 26.11
N GLU A 84 42.89 21.67 25.09
CA GLU A 84 43.31 22.16 23.77
C GLU A 84 42.26 21.77 22.73
N MET A 85 41.86 22.72 21.88
CA MET A 85 40.96 22.45 20.75
C MET A 85 41.79 21.94 19.57
N LEU A 86 41.53 20.71 19.13
CA LEU A 86 42.22 20.07 18.01
C LEU A 86 41.65 20.49 16.65
N SER A 87 40.33 20.45 16.52
CA SER A 87 39.64 20.67 15.25
C SER A 87 38.23 21.18 15.50
N SER A 88 37.67 21.82 14.48
CA SER A 88 36.40 22.54 14.56
C SER A 88 35.70 22.46 13.21
N LEU A 89 34.41 22.14 13.20
CA LEU A 89 33.58 22.04 11.99
C LEU A 89 32.32 22.89 12.16
N LYS A 90 31.98 23.71 11.16
CA LYS A 90 30.79 24.57 11.19
C LYS A 90 29.64 24.01 10.34
N SER A 91 28.48 23.87 10.95
CA SER A 91 27.24 23.41 10.31
C SER A 91 26.16 24.52 10.43
N PRO A 92 25.42 24.87 9.36
CA PRO A 92 25.26 24.13 8.11
C PRO A 92 26.14 24.64 6.95
N LYS A 93 27.18 25.45 7.21
CA LYS A 93 27.98 26.09 6.16
C LYS A 93 28.88 25.11 5.40
N GLU A 94 29.52 24.19 6.13
CA GLU A 94 30.48 23.23 5.55
C GLU A 94 29.85 21.84 5.37
N ILE A 95 28.75 21.56 6.09
CA ILE A 95 28.09 20.25 6.10
C ILE A 95 26.61 20.40 6.45
N ALA A 96 25.79 19.42 6.10
CA ALA A 96 24.39 19.36 6.52
C ALA A 96 24.24 19.40 8.06
N LYS A 97 23.05 19.75 8.56
CA LYS A 97 22.83 20.00 9.98
C LYS A 97 23.15 18.76 10.81
N ILE A 98 24.11 18.88 11.73
CA ILE A 98 24.53 17.79 12.60
C ILE A 98 23.44 17.53 13.65
N ILE A 99 22.95 16.29 13.68
CA ILE A 99 21.98 15.81 14.67
C ILE A 99 22.72 15.24 15.88
N ASP A 100 23.75 14.41 15.62
CA ASP A 100 24.46 13.68 16.66
C ASP A 100 25.94 13.47 16.36
N ILE A 101 26.72 13.22 17.41
CA ILE A 101 28.15 12.91 17.39
C ILE A 101 28.47 11.65 18.20
N ASP A 102 29.30 10.78 17.64
CA ASP A 102 29.90 9.64 18.32
C ASP A 102 31.31 9.34 17.78
N TRP A 103 31.91 8.21 18.17
CA TRP A 103 33.24 7.79 17.76
C TRP A 103 33.25 6.34 17.29
N ALA A 104 33.73 6.07 16.07
CA ALA A 104 33.95 4.72 15.55
C ALA A 104 35.27 4.11 16.04
N GLY A 105 36.22 4.95 16.43
CA GLY A 105 37.56 4.56 16.89
C GLY A 105 38.21 5.67 17.72
N SER A 106 39.43 5.43 18.21
CA SER A 106 40.14 6.39 19.09
C SER A 106 40.43 7.75 18.46
N ASP A 107 40.44 7.81 17.13
CA ASP A 107 40.80 8.93 16.28
C ASP A 107 39.80 9.14 15.12
N ARG A 108 38.66 8.46 15.16
CA ARG A 108 37.63 8.47 14.11
C ARG A 108 36.29 8.98 14.64
N PRO A 109 36.11 10.31 14.69
CA PRO A 109 34.82 10.91 15.02
C PRO A 109 33.78 10.60 13.94
N VAL A 110 32.55 10.35 14.36
CA VAL A 110 31.40 10.03 13.52
C VAL A 110 30.30 11.02 13.80
N ILE A 111 29.64 11.52 12.75
CA ILE A 111 28.45 12.35 12.88
C ILE A 111 27.27 11.76 12.14
N ALA A 112 26.07 12.05 12.64
CA ALA A 112 24.83 11.83 11.92
C ALA A 112 24.25 13.18 11.50
N THR A 113 23.94 13.34 10.22
CA THR A 113 23.38 14.57 9.64
C THR A 113 21.90 14.41 9.30
N ASN A 114 21.19 15.54 9.17
CA ASN A 114 19.75 15.56 8.93
C ASN A 114 19.32 15.15 7.51
N ASP A 115 20.26 15.02 6.59
CA ASP A 115 20.07 14.47 5.24
C ASP A 115 20.16 12.93 5.22
N GLY A 116 20.29 12.29 6.39
CA GLY A 116 20.35 10.83 6.51
C GLY A 116 21.75 10.24 6.31
N CYS A 117 22.79 11.06 6.21
CA CYS A 117 24.16 10.56 6.10
C CYS A 117 24.80 10.30 7.48
N VAL A 118 25.65 9.27 7.53
CA VAL A 118 26.59 9.04 8.64
C VAL A 118 27.99 9.25 8.09
N ILE A 119 28.72 10.22 8.65
CA ILE A 119 30.00 10.66 8.12
C ILE A 119 31.09 10.39 9.13
N VAL A 120 32.13 9.66 8.70
CA VAL A 120 33.31 9.37 9.49
C VAL A 120 34.42 10.32 9.08
N PHE A 121 35.02 10.99 10.05
CA PHE A 121 36.11 11.94 9.85
C PHE A 121 37.42 11.38 10.41
N ASP A 122 38.53 11.96 9.97
CA ASP A 122 39.78 11.91 10.75
C ASP A 122 39.70 12.89 11.94
N ILE A 123 40.70 12.84 12.82
CA ILE A 123 40.74 13.72 13.99
C ILE A 123 40.84 15.22 13.63
N LEU A 124 41.30 15.54 12.41
CA LEU A 124 41.41 16.90 11.90
C LEU A 124 40.11 17.40 11.27
N LEU A 125 39.05 16.58 11.27
CA LEU A 125 37.78 16.84 10.60
C LEU A 125 37.93 17.08 9.10
N LYS A 126 38.96 16.48 8.48
CA LYS A 126 39.10 16.41 7.04
C LYS A 126 38.20 15.29 6.52
N LEU A 127 37.40 15.63 5.51
CA LEU A 127 36.32 14.82 4.96
C LEU A 127 36.85 13.49 4.39
N SER A 128 36.27 12.37 4.85
CA SER A 128 36.25 11.11 4.11
C SER A 128 34.80 10.64 4.00
N HIS A 129 34.11 11.02 2.93
CA HIS A 129 32.79 10.48 2.59
C HIS A 129 32.87 9.75 1.25
N CYS A 130 32.09 8.68 1.13
CA CYS A 130 31.76 8.03 -0.13
C CYS A 130 30.24 7.87 -0.12
N LYS A 131 29.54 8.41 -1.13
CA LYS A 131 28.10 8.15 -1.26
C LYS A 131 27.93 6.69 -1.66
N ILE A 132 26.78 6.09 -1.31
CA ILE A 132 26.47 4.73 -1.79
C ILE A 132 26.45 4.64 -3.33
N GLU A 133 26.13 5.75 -3.99
CA GLU A 133 26.19 5.93 -5.45
C GLU A 133 27.62 5.82 -5.99
N ASP A 134 28.63 6.18 -5.19
CA ASP A 134 30.05 6.18 -5.55
C ASP A 134 30.78 4.90 -5.07
N LEU A 135 30.06 3.96 -4.43
CA LEU A 135 30.61 2.71 -3.93
C LEU A 135 30.68 1.67 -5.05
N GLU A 136 31.89 1.37 -5.51
CA GLU A 136 32.15 0.19 -6.34
C GLU A 136 32.03 -1.07 -5.46
N LEU A 137 30.85 -1.70 -5.50
CA LEU A 137 30.64 -2.98 -4.85
C LEU A 137 31.48 -4.06 -5.57
N PRO A 138 32.14 -4.97 -4.82
CA PRO A 138 32.93 -6.05 -5.42
C PRO A 138 32.05 -7.03 -6.23
N ASP A 139 30.78 -7.15 -5.85
CA ASP A 139 29.77 -7.94 -6.57
C ASP A 139 28.74 -7.01 -7.23
N ASN A 140 28.46 -7.26 -8.50
CA ASN A 140 27.40 -6.57 -9.23
C ASN A 140 26.03 -7.08 -8.77
N LEU A 141 25.45 -6.41 -7.78
CA LEU A 141 24.10 -6.71 -7.29
C LEU A 141 23.07 -5.87 -8.04
N PHE A 142 22.01 -6.53 -8.52
CA PHE A 142 20.82 -5.84 -9.00
C PHE A 142 20.12 -5.17 -7.81
N SER A 143 20.08 -3.85 -7.81
CA SER A 143 19.29 -3.09 -6.84
C SER A 143 18.95 -1.72 -7.43
N PRO A 144 17.68 -1.48 -7.81
CA PRO A 144 17.24 -0.19 -8.32
C PRO A 144 17.40 0.95 -7.31
N HIS A 145 17.49 0.62 -6.01
CA HIS A 145 17.63 1.58 -4.91
C HIS A 145 19.06 2.10 -4.72
N ILE A 146 20.05 1.53 -5.43
CA ILE A 146 21.42 2.07 -5.46
C ILE A 146 21.49 3.30 -6.39
N LEU A 147 20.61 3.39 -7.38
CA LEU A 147 20.54 4.52 -8.29
C LEU A 147 19.94 5.75 -7.60
N PRO A 148 20.32 6.98 -8.02
CA PRO A 148 19.62 8.19 -7.64
C PRO A 148 18.12 8.07 -7.92
N SER A 149 17.28 8.76 -7.15
CA SER A 149 15.81 8.70 -7.27
C SER A 149 15.30 8.93 -8.70
N LYS A 150 15.93 9.86 -9.44
CA LYS A 150 15.65 10.10 -10.86
C LYS A 150 15.95 8.87 -11.73
N GLY A 151 17.08 8.21 -11.51
CA GLY A 151 17.51 7.03 -12.25
C GLY A 151 16.64 5.81 -11.97
N ALA A 152 16.28 5.57 -10.71
CA ALA A 152 15.36 4.50 -10.33
C ALA A 152 13.97 4.69 -10.98
N LEU A 153 13.44 5.91 -10.99
CA LEU A 153 12.16 6.23 -11.65
C LEU A 153 12.23 6.07 -13.17
N LEU A 154 13.30 6.53 -13.80
CA LEU A 154 13.53 6.35 -15.23
C LEU A 154 13.59 4.87 -15.60
N MET A 155 14.37 4.09 -14.86
CA MET A 155 14.48 2.65 -15.04
C MET A 155 13.12 1.96 -14.91
N LYS A 156 12.35 2.31 -13.88
CA LYS A 156 11.01 1.78 -13.64
C LYS A 156 10.06 2.09 -14.81
N TYR A 157 10.03 3.34 -15.26
CA TYR A 157 9.08 3.79 -16.28
C TYR A 157 9.43 3.20 -17.65
N PHE A 158 10.72 3.06 -17.94
CA PHE A 158 11.20 2.40 -19.15
C PHE A 158 10.82 0.92 -19.19
N LEU A 159 10.85 0.22 -18.04
CA LEU A 159 10.46 -1.19 -17.99
C LEU A 159 8.93 -1.39 -18.04
N HIS A 160 8.12 -0.44 -17.55
CA HIS A 160 6.66 -0.57 -17.54
C HIS A 160 6.07 -0.75 -18.94
N HIS A 161 6.38 0.17 -19.86
CA HIS A 161 5.83 0.13 -21.21
C HIS A 161 6.67 0.98 -22.17
N GLN A 162 6.98 0.41 -23.34
CA GLN A 162 7.73 1.09 -24.42
C GLN A 162 6.91 1.11 -25.72
N PRO A 163 5.79 1.85 -25.80
CA PRO A 163 4.99 1.93 -27.02
C PRO A 163 5.67 2.73 -28.14
N TRP A 164 6.68 3.54 -27.82
CA TRP A 164 7.45 4.33 -28.79
C TRP A 164 8.50 3.51 -29.56
N SER A 165 8.76 2.26 -29.15
CA SER A 165 9.71 1.38 -29.81
C SER A 165 8.99 0.15 -30.38
N ASP A 166 9.32 -0.23 -31.61
CA ASP A 166 8.80 -1.44 -32.27
C ASP A 166 9.26 -2.73 -31.56
N LYS A 167 10.37 -2.67 -30.83
CA LYS A 167 10.94 -3.78 -30.05
C LYS A 167 11.17 -3.35 -28.61
N TYR A 168 10.81 -4.21 -27.67
CA TYR A 168 11.13 -3.98 -26.26
C TYR A 168 12.64 -4.13 -26.05
N THR A 169 13.30 -3.06 -25.59
CA THR A 169 14.74 -3.05 -25.37
C THR A 169 15.06 -2.88 -23.89
N PHE A 170 16.25 -3.36 -23.50
CA PHE A 170 16.83 -3.19 -22.15
C PHE A 170 18.02 -2.23 -22.18
N LYS A 171 18.00 -1.28 -23.11
CA LYS A 171 19.05 -0.27 -23.28
C LYS A 171 18.41 1.06 -23.59
N ILE A 172 18.77 2.06 -22.81
CA ILE A 172 18.45 3.45 -23.11
C ILE A 172 19.57 3.99 -23.99
N GLU A 173 19.23 4.38 -25.23
CA GLU A 173 20.18 5.02 -26.13
C GLU A 173 20.55 6.41 -25.61
N ALA A 174 21.81 6.81 -25.75
CA ALA A 174 22.33 8.07 -25.22
C ALA A 174 21.63 9.32 -25.80
N GLY A 175 20.93 9.20 -26.93
CA GLY A 175 20.12 10.28 -27.52
C GLY A 175 18.70 10.44 -26.95
N GLY A 176 18.25 9.51 -26.11
CA GLY A 176 16.90 9.52 -25.54
C GLY A 176 16.74 10.41 -24.28
N LEU A 177 17.85 10.81 -23.65
CA LEU A 177 17.89 11.66 -22.45
C LEU A 177 18.69 12.95 -22.68
N ARG A 178 18.57 13.92 -21.76
CA ARG A 178 19.40 15.14 -21.75
C ARG A 178 20.88 14.77 -21.64
N GLU A 179 21.75 15.50 -22.33
CA GLU A 179 23.21 15.25 -22.34
C GLU A 179 23.83 15.27 -20.92
N GLU A 180 23.23 16.03 -19.99
CA GLU A 180 23.64 16.12 -18.58
C GLU A 180 23.50 14.78 -17.82
N ASP A 181 22.62 13.88 -18.28
CA ASP A 181 22.30 12.60 -17.61
C ASP A 181 23.09 11.41 -18.19
N ALA A 182 24.10 11.64 -19.04
CA ALA A 182 24.83 10.57 -19.73
C ALA A 182 25.44 9.51 -18.77
N LYS A 183 25.99 9.95 -17.63
CA LYS A 183 26.51 9.04 -16.58
C LYS A 183 25.42 8.19 -15.97
N LEU A 184 24.25 8.79 -15.71
CA LEU A 184 23.09 8.10 -15.15
C LEU A 184 22.57 7.01 -16.10
N VAL A 185 22.62 7.25 -17.41
CA VAL A 185 22.25 6.27 -18.44
C VAL A 185 23.19 5.06 -18.42
N GLU A 186 24.49 5.28 -18.23
CA GLU A 186 25.47 4.19 -18.08
C GLU A 186 25.17 3.34 -16.84
N ASP A 187 24.89 3.97 -15.70
CA ASP A 187 24.52 3.28 -14.46
C ASP A 187 23.22 2.47 -14.58
N ILE A 188 22.21 3.04 -15.24
CA ILE A 188 20.94 2.35 -15.50
C ILE A 188 21.16 1.15 -16.45
N ASN A 189 21.93 1.33 -17.53
CA ASN A 189 22.23 0.26 -18.46
C ASN A 189 23.04 -0.87 -17.81
N ARG A 190 23.92 -0.55 -16.86
CA ARG A 190 24.60 -1.55 -16.02
C ARG A 190 23.59 -2.35 -15.19
N GLN A 191 22.61 -1.68 -14.56
CA GLN A 191 21.55 -2.35 -13.80
C GLN A 191 20.63 -3.20 -14.68
N PHE A 192 20.31 -2.79 -15.91
CA PHE A 192 19.57 -3.63 -16.86
C PHE A 192 20.31 -4.93 -17.20
N GLY A 193 21.63 -4.88 -17.32
CA GLY A 193 22.45 -6.07 -17.56
C GLY A 193 22.47 -7.09 -16.41
N LEU A 194 22.00 -6.70 -15.23
CA LEU A 194 21.92 -7.55 -14.03
C LEU A 194 20.53 -8.13 -13.77
N ILE A 195 19.54 -7.80 -14.61
CA ILE A 195 18.22 -8.42 -14.53
C ILE A 195 18.33 -9.91 -14.86
N ASP A 196 17.57 -10.74 -14.14
CA ASP A 196 17.50 -12.18 -14.38
C ASP A 196 17.08 -12.47 -15.84
N ARG A 197 17.75 -13.43 -16.47
CA ARG A 197 17.57 -13.77 -17.89
C ARG A 197 16.15 -14.25 -18.17
N ASP A 198 15.60 -15.05 -17.26
CA ASP A 198 14.23 -15.58 -17.39
C ASP A 198 13.19 -14.44 -17.39
N LEU A 199 13.42 -13.40 -16.58
CA LEU A 199 12.55 -12.23 -16.54
C LEU A 199 12.76 -11.32 -17.77
N ALA A 200 14.01 -11.13 -18.19
CA ALA A 200 14.36 -10.33 -19.36
C ALA A 200 13.77 -10.92 -20.66
N ASP A 201 13.74 -12.26 -20.79
CA ASP A 201 13.15 -12.94 -21.93
C ASP A 201 11.61 -12.90 -21.91
N TYR A 202 11.00 -12.83 -20.72
CA TYR A 202 9.54 -12.84 -20.57
C TYR A 202 8.90 -11.45 -20.73
N LEU A 203 9.55 -10.37 -20.29
CA LEU A 203 9.01 -9.00 -20.36
C LEU A 203 8.58 -8.56 -21.79
N PRO A 204 9.30 -8.90 -22.88
CA PRO A 204 8.86 -8.59 -24.25
C PRO A 204 7.61 -9.35 -24.71
N VAL A 205 7.35 -10.55 -24.17
CA VAL A 205 6.35 -11.52 -24.66
C VAL A 205 5.17 -11.68 -23.68
N CYS A 206 5.03 -10.78 -22.70
CA CYS A 206 3.99 -10.89 -21.67
C CYS A 206 2.59 -11.13 -22.25
N LYS A 207 1.97 -12.24 -21.82
CA LYS A 207 0.69 -12.74 -22.35
C LYS A 207 -0.47 -11.80 -22.05
N PHE A 208 -0.43 -11.09 -20.93
CA PHE A 208 -1.46 -10.12 -20.52
C PHE A 208 -1.04 -8.66 -20.74
N GLY A 209 -0.08 -8.42 -21.65
CA GLY A 209 0.26 -7.10 -22.16
C GLY A 209 0.90 -6.18 -21.11
N VAL A 210 0.44 -4.91 -21.05
CA VAL A 210 1.01 -3.88 -20.15
C VAL A 210 0.77 -4.19 -18.68
N ALA A 211 -0.39 -4.74 -18.32
CA ALA A 211 -0.74 -5.00 -16.91
C ALA A 211 0.20 -6.00 -16.24
N GLU A 212 0.58 -7.07 -16.94
CA GLU A 212 1.54 -8.07 -16.45
C GLU A 212 2.95 -7.50 -16.31
N ARG A 213 3.40 -6.72 -17.31
CA ARG A 213 4.69 -6.03 -17.24
C ARG A 213 4.76 -5.11 -16.03
N CYS A 214 3.74 -4.29 -15.82
CA CYS A 214 3.69 -3.39 -14.67
C CYS A 214 3.68 -4.15 -13.34
N LEU A 215 3.03 -5.32 -13.27
CA LEU A 215 3.07 -6.17 -12.07
C LEU A 215 4.47 -6.74 -11.81
N LEU A 216 5.13 -7.26 -12.83
CA LEU A 216 6.48 -7.83 -12.72
C LEU A 216 7.51 -6.77 -12.35
N VAL A 217 7.43 -5.58 -12.95
CA VAL A 217 8.31 -4.46 -12.61
C VAL A 217 8.04 -3.95 -11.20
N ALA A 218 6.78 -3.86 -10.77
CA ALA A 218 6.46 -3.49 -9.39
C ALA A 218 7.07 -4.46 -8.37
N ARG A 219 7.07 -5.78 -8.68
CA ARG A 219 7.75 -6.79 -7.85
C ARG A 219 9.27 -6.63 -7.86
N LEU A 220 9.85 -6.33 -9.01
CA LEU A 220 11.29 -6.10 -9.18
C LEU A 220 11.79 -4.91 -8.35
N PHE A 221 10.98 -3.85 -8.23
CA PHE A 221 11.32 -2.66 -7.44
C PHE A 221 10.90 -2.78 -5.95
N GLY A 222 10.06 -3.75 -5.60
CA GLY A 222 9.54 -3.94 -4.25
C GLY A 222 8.41 -2.96 -3.88
N ASP A 223 7.72 -2.39 -4.87
CA ASP A 223 6.67 -1.39 -4.64
C ASP A 223 5.34 -2.05 -4.27
N GLU A 224 5.10 -2.26 -2.98
CA GLU A 224 3.90 -2.93 -2.45
C GLU A 224 2.60 -2.34 -3.02
N SER A 225 2.49 -1.02 -3.07
CA SER A 225 1.26 -0.36 -3.55
C SER A 225 0.96 -0.61 -5.03
N ASP A 226 1.99 -0.72 -5.87
CA ASP A 226 1.84 -1.04 -7.30
C ASP A 226 1.56 -2.53 -7.49
N VAL A 227 2.23 -3.40 -6.71
CA VAL A 227 1.98 -4.85 -6.75
C VAL A 227 0.52 -5.15 -6.39
N LEU A 228 -0.01 -4.54 -5.32
CA LEU A 228 -1.41 -4.71 -4.93
C LEU A 228 -2.37 -4.23 -6.03
N PHE A 229 -2.11 -3.06 -6.61
CA PHE A 229 -2.95 -2.49 -7.67
C PHE A 229 -2.96 -3.38 -8.92
N TRP A 230 -1.79 -3.75 -9.44
CA TRP A 230 -1.71 -4.52 -10.67
C TRP A 230 -2.16 -5.97 -10.51
N THR A 231 -2.01 -6.56 -9.32
CA THR A 231 -2.57 -7.89 -9.02
C THR A 231 -4.09 -7.90 -9.09
N VAL A 232 -4.74 -6.88 -8.51
CA VAL A 232 -6.21 -6.73 -8.58
C VAL A 232 -6.64 -6.36 -10.00
N ALA A 233 -5.99 -5.38 -10.63
CA ALA A 233 -6.31 -4.94 -11.97
C ALA A 233 -6.22 -6.09 -12.98
N MET A 234 -5.15 -6.89 -12.97
CA MET A 234 -5.00 -8.03 -13.87
C MET A 234 -6.16 -9.03 -13.72
N ASN A 235 -6.52 -9.37 -12.48
CA ASN A 235 -7.61 -10.32 -12.22
C ASN A 235 -8.95 -9.81 -12.78
N TYR A 236 -9.26 -8.53 -12.59
CA TYR A 236 -10.52 -7.95 -13.06
C TYR A 236 -10.54 -7.68 -14.56
N LEU A 237 -9.43 -7.25 -15.16
CA LEU A 237 -9.28 -7.11 -16.61
C LEU A 237 -9.42 -8.45 -17.33
N CYS A 238 -8.85 -9.52 -16.78
CA CYS A 238 -8.99 -10.87 -17.33
C CYS A 238 -10.43 -11.41 -17.17
N LYS A 239 -11.07 -11.17 -16.02
CA LYS A 239 -12.45 -11.62 -15.77
C LYS A 239 -13.48 -10.97 -16.68
N GLU A 240 -13.41 -9.65 -16.88
CA GLU A 240 -14.33 -8.93 -17.78
C GLU A 240 -14.23 -9.40 -19.23
N LYS A 241 -13.04 -9.88 -19.64
CA LYS A 241 -12.85 -10.48 -20.96
C LYS A 241 -13.48 -11.87 -21.09
N ILE A 242 -13.53 -12.65 -20.00
CA ILE A 242 -14.07 -14.03 -19.98
C ILE A 242 -15.60 -14.03 -19.78
N SER A 243 -16.13 -13.07 -19.02
CA SER A 243 -17.56 -12.95 -18.76
C SER A 243 -17.89 -11.47 -18.52
N PRO A 244 -18.41 -10.74 -19.52
CA PRO A 244 -18.84 -9.37 -19.30
C PRO A 244 -19.96 -9.39 -18.25
N ILE A 245 -19.85 -8.51 -17.25
CA ILE A 245 -20.74 -8.42 -16.07
C ILE A 245 -22.25 -8.27 -16.41
N LYS A 246 -22.62 -8.13 -17.68
CA LYS A 246 -23.98 -7.92 -18.16
C LYS A 246 -24.85 -9.19 -18.29
N GLU A 247 -24.30 -10.39 -18.21
CA GLU A 247 -25.07 -11.64 -18.46
C GLU A 247 -25.76 -12.27 -17.23
N ASP A 248 -25.49 -11.84 -16.00
CA ASP A 248 -26.01 -12.51 -14.78
C ASP A 248 -27.45 -12.11 -14.35
N ASN A 249 -28.25 -11.55 -15.27
CA ASN A 249 -29.65 -11.17 -14.98
C ASN A 249 -30.65 -12.34 -15.02
N GLN A 250 -30.20 -13.60 -15.08
CA GLN A 250 -31.06 -14.77 -14.92
C GLN A 250 -30.46 -15.85 -14.01
N ALA A 251 -30.09 -15.48 -12.79
CA ALA A 251 -29.98 -16.47 -11.71
C ALA A 251 -31.37 -16.74 -11.13
N SER A 252 -32.05 -17.75 -11.69
CA SER A 252 -33.24 -18.37 -11.13
C SER A 252 -33.04 -18.68 -9.64
N SER A 253 -33.93 -18.13 -8.81
CA SER A 253 -34.12 -18.45 -7.39
C SER A 253 -34.47 -19.94 -7.19
N GLY A 254 -33.46 -20.81 -7.22
CA GLY A 254 -33.59 -22.23 -6.91
C GLY A 254 -32.54 -22.67 -5.89
N ASP A 255 -33.00 -23.09 -4.71
CA ASP A 255 -32.22 -23.72 -3.64
C ASP A 255 -31.30 -24.81 -4.22
N ARG A 256 -30.00 -24.55 -4.31
CA ARG A 256 -29.00 -25.51 -4.80
C ARG A 256 -28.40 -26.30 -3.65
N PHE A 257 -29.23 -27.02 -2.90
CA PHE A 257 -28.81 -28.18 -2.10
C PHE A 257 -30.01 -29.06 -1.71
N VAL A 258 -30.67 -29.67 -2.71
CA VAL A 258 -31.51 -30.86 -2.48
C VAL A 258 -30.76 -32.05 -3.07
N PRO A 259 -30.48 -33.13 -2.30
CA PRO A 259 -29.91 -34.35 -2.86
C PRO A 259 -30.86 -34.91 -3.92
N GLN A 260 -30.31 -35.30 -5.07
CA GLN A 260 -31.08 -35.98 -6.12
C GLN A 260 -31.70 -37.26 -5.54
N THR A 261 -33.01 -37.23 -5.32
CA THR A 261 -33.81 -38.45 -5.19
C THR A 261 -34.53 -38.69 -6.52
N PRO A 262 -34.62 -39.94 -7.01
CA PRO A 262 -34.94 -40.27 -8.40
C PRO A 262 -36.44 -40.18 -8.77
N ALA A 263 -37.20 -39.30 -8.14
CA ALA A 263 -38.61 -39.12 -8.45
C ALA A 263 -38.90 -37.63 -8.62
N TYR A 264 -39.10 -37.23 -9.88
CA TYR A 264 -39.86 -36.10 -10.42
C TYR A 264 -39.15 -35.55 -11.67
N LYS A 265 -39.54 -36.11 -12.82
CA LYS A 265 -39.33 -35.55 -14.15
C LYS A 265 -40.52 -34.64 -14.46
N GLU A 266 -40.29 -33.34 -14.64
CA GLU A 266 -41.12 -32.44 -15.44
C GLU A 266 -40.14 -31.51 -16.17
N THR A 267 -39.66 -31.88 -17.37
CA THR A 267 -40.20 -31.46 -18.68
C THR A 267 -40.59 -30.00 -18.76
N ASN A 268 -39.65 -29.15 -19.15
CA ASN A 268 -39.88 -28.05 -20.09
C ASN A 268 -38.58 -27.73 -20.84
N ASP A 269 -38.48 -28.34 -22.02
CA ASP A 269 -37.53 -28.02 -23.08
C ASP A 269 -37.75 -26.58 -23.55
N LEU A 270 -36.72 -25.73 -23.37
CA LEU A 270 -36.40 -24.68 -24.32
C LEU A 270 -34.92 -24.89 -24.68
N VAL A 271 -34.70 -25.63 -25.75
CA VAL A 271 -33.39 -25.87 -26.36
C VAL A 271 -32.88 -24.53 -26.90
N VAL A 272 -32.04 -23.84 -26.13
CA VAL A 272 -31.13 -22.83 -26.69
C VAL A 272 -30.06 -23.63 -27.44
N LEU A 273 -30.10 -23.55 -28.77
CA LEU A 273 -29.06 -24.11 -29.63
C LEU A 273 -27.79 -23.26 -29.48
N ASP A 274 -27.00 -23.53 -28.44
CA ASP A 274 -25.68 -22.92 -28.26
C ASP A 274 -24.70 -23.48 -29.31
N ASN A 275 -24.01 -22.59 -30.01
CA ASN A 275 -23.04 -22.93 -31.05
C ASN A 275 -21.78 -23.59 -30.43
N PRO A 276 -21.36 -24.79 -30.87
CA PRO A 276 -20.18 -25.47 -30.32
C PRO A 276 -18.88 -24.67 -30.46
N GLU A 277 -18.78 -23.82 -31.48
CA GLU A 277 -17.62 -22.94 -31.71
C GLU A 277 -17.47 -21.83 -30.65
N GLU A 278 -18.58 -21.37 -30.05
CA GLU A 278 -18.53 -20.38 -28.96
C GLU A 278 -18.11 -21.01 -27.63
N GLN A 279 -18.44 -22.28 -27.41
CA GLN A 279 -18.02 -23.03 -26.23
C GLN A 279 -16.51 -23.33 -26.29
N GLU A 280 -15.97 -23.69 -27.45
CA GLU A 280 -14.52 -23.85 -27.63
C GLU A 280 -13.77 -22.53 -27.47
N LYS A 281 -14.31 -21.41 -27.99
CA LYS A 281 -13.72 -20.07 -27.75
C LYS A 281 -13.77 -19.66 -26.28
N LYS A 282 -14.91 -19.81 -25.59
CA LYS A 282 -15.04 -19.54 -24.15
C LYS A 282 -14.16 -20.47 -23.30
N PHE A 283 -13.94 -21.71 -23.73
CA PHE A 283 -13.04 -22.67 -23.06
C PHE A 283 -11.56 -22.33 -23.28
N GLN A 284 -11.19 -21.94 -24.50
CA GLN A 284 -9.84 -21.45 -24.83
C GLN A 284 -9.56 -20.12 -24.12
N GLU A 285 -10.51 -19.20 -24.03
CA GLU A 285 -10.41 -17.95 -23.27
C GLU A 285 -10.31 -18.20 -21.76
N LYS A 286 -11.06 -19.15 -21.20
CA LYS A 286 -10.90 -19.60 -19.80
C LYS A 286 -9.55 -20.25 -19.52
N GLN A 287 -8.96 -20.96 -20.49
CA GLN A 287 -7.60 -21.52 -20.36
C GLN A 287 -6.51 -20.45 -20.57
N LEU A 288 -6.72 -19.47 -21.45
CA LEU A 288 -5.77 -18.37 -21.70
C LEU A 288 -5.74 -17.34 -20.56
N TYR A 289 -6.91 -17.02 -19.99
CA TYR A 289 -7.11 -15.99 -18.97
C TYR A 289 -7.46 -16.55 -17.59
N GLY A 290 -7.17 -17.83 -17.36
CA GLY A 290 -7.36 -18.50 -16.06
C GLY A 290 -6.42 -17.94 -15.00
N CYS A 291 -6.70 -16.75 -14.48
CA CYS A 291 -5.99 -16.20 -13.34
C CYS A 291 -6.26 -17.05 -12.09
N HIS A 292 -5.23 -17.29 -11.29
CA HIS A 292 -5.40 -17.87 -9.97
C HIS A 292 -6.35 -16.99 -9.15
N PRO A 293 -7.28 -17.57 -8.37
CA PRO A 293 -8.14 -16.80 -7.49
C PRO A 293 -7.31 -15.84 -6.65
N LEU A 294 -7.78 -14.58 -6.51
CA LEU A 294 -7.18 -13.60 -5.61
C LEU A 294 -6.91 -14.25 -4.24
N GLU A 295 -5.68 -14.08 -3.74
CA GLU A 295 -5.26 -14.66 -2.45
C GLU A 295 -6.15 -14.16 -1.31
N SER A 296 -6.24 -14.92 -0.21
CA SER A 296 -7.11 -14.64 0.95
C SER A 296 -6.90 -13.26 1.60
N TYR A 297 -5.79 -12.59 1.30
CA TYR A 297 -5.56 -11.20 1.70
C TYR A 297 -6.53 -10.21 1.03
N PHE A 298 -7.02 -10.55 -0.17
CA PHE A 298 -7.95 -9.73 -0.95
C PHE A 298 -9.43 -10.10 -0.72
N ASP A 299 -9.77 -10.68 0.43
CA ASP A 299 -11.14 -11.05 0.82
C ASP A 299 -12.17 -9.94 0.49
N THR A 300 -11.87 -8.70 0.85
CA THR A 300 -12.76 -7.54 0.61
C THR A 300 -12.84 -7.10 -0.85
N ILE A 301 -11.99 -7.63 -1.73
CA ILE A 301 -11.89 -7.26 -3.14
C ILE A 301 -12.14 -8.48 -4.05
N CYS A 302 -12.29 -9.70 -3.51
CA CYS A 302 -12.59 -10.89 -4.30
C CYS A 302 -14.04 -10.95 -4.81
N ASP A 303 -14.26 -11.76 -5.83
CA ASP A 303 -15.55 -12.02 -6.50
C ASP A 303 -16.62 -12.59 -5.57
N ASN A 304 -17.87 -12.17 -5.74
CA ASN A 304 -18.98 -12.47 -4.83
C ASN A 304 -19.23 -13.98 -4.70
N LEU A 305 -19.15 -14.75 -5.80
CA LEU A 305 -19.39 -16.20 -5.77
C LEU A 305 -18.28 -16.96 -5.04
N SER A 306 -17.02 -16.65 -5.37
CA SER A 306 -15.85 -17.23 -4.72
C SER A 306 -15.77 -16.83 -3.25
N TYR A 307 -16.11 -15.57 -2.94
CA TYR A 307 -16.15 -15.06 -1.58
C TYR A 307 -17.21 -15.74 -0.74
N LYS A 308 -18.43 -15.89 -1.26
CA LYS A 308 -19.51 -16.62 -0.56
C LYS A 308 -19.10 -18.05 -0.23
N LYS A 309 -18.49 -18.77 -1.18
CA LYS A 309 -17.99 -20.12 -0.95
C LYS A 309 -16.92 -20.15 0.14
N TYR A 310 -15.93 -19.26 0.07
CA TYR A 310 -14.87 -19.16 1.08
C TYR A 310 -15.42 -18.82 2.48
N GLN A 311 -16.39 -17.91 2.57
CA GLN A 311 -17.04 -17.57 3.85
C GLN A 311 -17.82 -18.78 4.40
N LEU A 312 -18.51 -19.54 3.55
CA LEU A 312 -19.17 -20.78 3.96
C LEU A 312 -18.18 -21.83 4.47
N ASP A 313 -17.06 -22.03 3.77
CA ASP A 313 -15.99 -22.95 4.19
C ASP A 313 -15.36 -22.51 5.52
N ARG A 314 -15.18 -21.19 5.72
CA ARG A 314 -14.68 -20.61 6.97
C ARG A 314 -15.64 -20.85 8.13
N VAL A 315 -16.93 -20.61 7.94
CA VAL A 315 -17.95 -20.85 8.97
C VAL A 315 -18.06 -22.36 9.27
N ALA A 316 -17.95 -23.24 8.28
CA ALA A 316 -17.89 -24.68 8.49
C ALA A 316 -16.65 -25.12 9.31
N LEU A 317 -15.49 -24.49 9.08
CA LEU A 317 -14.31 -24.73 9.91
C LEU A 317 -14.54 -24.27 11.35
N HIS A 318 -15.15 -23.10 11.55
CA HIS A 318 -15.51 -22.62 12.89
C HIS A 318 -16.52 -23.54 13.57
N ASP A 319 -17.50 -24.05 12.84
CA ASP A 319 -18.49 -25.03 13.30
C ASP A 319 -17.81 -26.33 13.80
N SER A 320 -16.81 -26.83 13.07
CA SER A 320 -16.05 -28.03 13.47
C SER A 320 -15.17 -27.87 14.73
N LYS A 321 -14.80 -26.63 15.07
CA LYS A 321 -13.89 -26.30 16.19
C LYS A 321 -14.61 -25.62 17.37
N ARG A 322 -15.95 -25.70 17.43
CA ARG A 322 -16.73 -25.12 18.53
C ARG A 322 -16.41 -25.82 19.85
N ALA A 323 -16.29 -25.02 20.90
CA ALA A 323 -16.01 -25.49 22.26
C ALA A 323 -16.86 -24.77 23.32
N THR A 324 -17.32 -23.55 23.03
CA THR A 324 -18.11 -22.73 23.93
C THR A 324 -19.44 -22.34 23.28
N TYR A 325 -20.44 -22.03 24.10
CA TYR A 325 -21.73 -21.55 23.62
C TYR A 325 -21.62 -20.24 22.82
N ASP A 326 -20.69 -19.33 23.18
CA ASP A 326 -20.45 -18.09 22.42
C ASP A 326 -19.96 -18.39 20.98
N HIS A 327 -19.17 -19.45 20.80
CA HIS A 327 -18.76 -19.90 19.46
C HIS A 327 -19.94 -20.47 18.67
N THR A 328 -20.82 -21.25 19.30
CA THR A 328 -22.06 -21.75 18.67
C THR A 328 -22.97 -20.62 18.25
N LYS A 329 -23.16 -19.63 19.13
CA LYS A 329 -23.95 -18.43 18.85
C LYS A 329 -23.42 -17.68 17.62
N LYS A 330 -22.12 -17.34 17.60
CA LYS A 330 -21.49 -16.64 16.46
C LYS A 330 -21.56 -17.44 15.16
N CYS A 331 -21.42 -18.76 15.21
CA CYS A 331 -21.57 -19.61 14.02
C CYS A 331 -23.01 -19.59 13.50
N ALA A 332 -24.00 -19.74 14.39
CA ALA A 332 -25.41 -19.69 14.03
C ALA A 332 -25.80 -18.33 13.42
N GLU A 333 -25.34 -17.22 14.01
CA GLU A 333 -25.53 -15.86 13.48
C GLU A 333 -24.95 -15.70 12.07
N ASN A 334 -23.73 -16.21 11.83
CA ASN A 334 -23.10 -16.16 10.52
C ASN A 334 -23.84 -17.02 9.49
N TYR A 335 -24.30 -18.22 9.85
CA TYR A 335 -25.08 -19.07 8.94
C TYR A 335 -26.42 -18.43 8.56
N VAL A 336 -27.09 -17.75 9.50
CA VAL A 336 -28.30 -16.95 9.21
C VAL A 336 -27.99 -15.86 8.19
N MET A 337 -26.89 -15.11 8.39
CA MET A 337 -26.49 -14.04 7.47
C MET A 337 -26.07 -14.55 6.08
N LEU A 338 -25.48 -15.76 5.99
CA LEU A 338 -25.10 -16.40 4.73
C LEU A 338 -26.28 -17.09 4.00
N GLY A 339 -27.47 -17.09 4.60
CA GLY A 339 -28.69 -17.70 4.05
C GLY A 339 -28.79 -19.22 4.21
N GLN A 340 -27.91 -19.86 5.00
CA GLN A 340 -27.99 -21.28 5.31
C GLN A 340 -28.86 -21.52 6.56
N THR A 341 -30.18 -21.41 6.37
CA THR A 341 -31.15 -21.46 7.47
C THR A 341 -31.20 -22.82 8.16
N ASP A 342 -31.02 -23.91 7.42
CA ASP A 342 -31.19 -25.26 7.95
C ASP A 342 -30.09 -25.64 8.96
N ARG A 343 -28.83 -25.28 8.66
CA ARG A 343 -27.72 -25.48 9.59
C ARG A 343 -27.82 -24.54 10.79
N ALA A 344 -28.24 -23.30 10.59
CA ALA A 344 -28.47 -22.36 11.69
C ALA A 344 -29.53 -22.85 12.68
N VAL A 345 -30.64 -23.42 12.19
CA VAL A 345 -31.69 -24.01 13.03
C VAL A 345 -31.14 -25.17 13.86
N GLN A 346 -30.34 -26.06 13.25
CA GLN A 346 -29.69 -27.16 14.00
C GLN A 346 -28.82 -26.62 15.14
N LEU A 347 -28.00 -25.59 14.88
CA LEU A 347 -27.13 -24.99 15.91
C LEU A 347 -27.90 -24.32 17.06
N PHE A 348 -29.06 -23.72 16.78
CA PHE A 348 -29.91 -23.15 17.84
C PHE A 348 -30.59 -24.21 18.70
N LEU A 349 -30.82 -25.41 18.16
CA LEU A 349 -31.40 -26.55 18.88
C LEU A 349 -30.37 -27.40 19.62
N GLU A 350 -29.07 -27.24 19.33
CA GLU A 350 -27.96 -27.85 20.07
C GLU A 350 -27.72 -27.19 21.45
N THR A 351 -28.39 -26.08 21.76
CA THR A 351 -28.29 -25.40 23.06
C THR A 351 -28.85 -26.27 24.18
N GLU A 352 -28.10 -26.44 25.27
CA GLU A 352 -28.56 -27.20 26.44
C GLU A 352 -29.76 -26.52 27.14
N PRO A 353 -30.75 -27.29 27.64
CA PRO A 353 -31.96 -26.75 28.25
C PRO A 353 -31.73 -26.01 29.57
N ASP A 354 -30.59 -26.25 30.23
CA ASP A 354 -30.20 -25.58 31.48
C ASP A 354 -29.69 -24.14 31.26
N ASN A 355 -29.45 -23.74 30.01
CA ASN A 355 -28.98 -22.40 29.69
C ASN A 355 -30.15 -21.41 29.60
N ASN A 356 -30.04 -20.26 30.27
CA ASN A 356 -31.07 -19.19 30.28
C ASN A 356 -31.44 -18.67 28.87
N ILE A 357 -30.63 -18.98 27.85
CA ILE A 357 -30.78 -18.54 26.46
C ILE A 357 -31.51 -19.59 25.59
N TYR A 358 -31.71 -20.81 26.10
CA TYR A 358 -32.37 -21.92 25.39
C TYR A 358 -33.76 -21.56 24.83
N TYR A 359 -34.60 -20.92 25.65
CA TYR A 359 -35.93 -20.51 25.24
C TYR A 359 -35.89 -19.48 24.10
N THR A 360 -34.93 -18.55 24.14
CA THR A 360 -34.76 -17.55 23.07
C THR A 360 -34.22 -18.16 21.79
N ASP A 361 -33.34 -19.16 21.87
CA ASP A 361 -32.80 -19.85 20.68
C ASP A 361 -33.84 -20.76 20.02
N CYS A 362 -34.70 -21.43 20.80
CA CYS A 362 -35.84 -22.16 20.28
C CYS A 362 -36.82 -21.25 19.53
N LEU A 363 -37.10 -20.05 20.07
CA LEU A 363 -37.92 -19.05 19.38
C LEU A 363 -37.25 -18.53 18.11
N ARG A 364 -35.93 -18.33 18.11
CA ARG A 364 -35.15 -17.97 16.90
C ARG A 364 -35.22 -19.07 15.85
N ALA A 365 -35.04 -20.33 16.23
CA ALA A 365 -35.14 -21.48 15.33
C ALA A 365 -36.53 -21.57 14.67
N CYS A 366 -37.60 -21.42 15.47
CA CYS A 366 -38.97 -21.38 14.96
C CYS A 366 -39.23 -20.19 14.03
N LEU A 367 -38.70 -19.01 14.36
CA LEU A 367 -38.81 -17.83 13.50
C LEU A 367 -38.07 -18.04 12.17
N VAL A 368 -36.81 -18.51 12.20
CA VAL A 368 -36.02 -18.81 10.99
C VAL A 368 -36.73 -19.83 10.10
N ALA A 369 -37.35 -20.88 10.68
CA ALA A 369 -38.08 -21.89 9.94
C ALA A 369 -39.41 -21.38 9.33
N SER A 370 -40.06 -20.38 9.95
CA SER A 370 -41.40 -19.89 9.57
C SER A 370 -41.41 -18.75 8.55
N ILE A 371 -40.27 -18.06 8.35
CA ILE A 371 -40.17 -16.88 7.47
C ILE A 371 -40.45 -17.19 5.98
N ARG A 372 -40.43 -18.47 5.59
CA ARG A 372 -40.62 -18.88 4.18
C ARG A 372 -42.03 -18.64 3.60
N PHE A 373 -43.02 -18.11 4.34
CA PHE A 373 -44.43 -18.27 3.92
C PHE A 373 -45.41 -17.07 3.99
N SER A 374 -45.08 -15.87 4.49
CA SER A 374 -46.10 -14.79 4.54
C SER A 374 -45.60 -13.34 4.51
N GLY A 375 -46.14 -12.52 3.60
CA GLY A 375 -45.80 -11.09 3.46
C GLY A 375 -46.21 -10.20 4.65
N ALA A 376 -47.27 -10.56 5.39
CA ALA A 376 -47.66 -9.82 6.60
C ALA A 376 -46.62 -9.97 7.73
N SER A 377 -46.04 -11.18 7.86
CA SER A 377 -45.00 -11.45 8.84
C SER A 377 -43.71 -10.68 8.56
N GLN A 378 -43.36 -10.46 7.28
CA GLN A 378 -42.17 -9.67 6.90
C GLN A 378 -42.26 -8.21 7.34
N SER A 379 -43.45 -7.59 7.26
CA SER A 379 -43.67 -6.21 7.71
C SER A 379 -43.47 -6.05 9.22
N THR A 380 -44.00 -6.98 10.00
CA THR A 380 -43.80 -6.99 11.46
C THR A 380 -42.35 -7.25 11.83
N ILE A 381 -41.67 -8.20 11.16
CA ILE A 381 -40.25 -8.49 11.38
C ILE A 381 -39.39 -7.27 11.05
N LYS A 382 -39.67 -6.56 9.95
CA LYS A 382 -38.97 -5.31 9.60
C LYS A 382 -39.14 -4.26 10.71
N LEU A 383 -40.35 -4.08 11.23
CA LEU A 383 -40.60 -3.14 12.32
C LEU A 383 -39.81 -3.50 13.58
N VAL A 384 -39.84 -4.77 13.99
CA VAL A 384 -39.07 -5.26 15.14
C VAL A 384 -37.57 -5.05 14.91
N ALA A 385 -37.06 -5.35 13.71
CA ALA A 385 -35.66 -5.14 13.36
C ALA A 385 -35.25 -3.66 13.48
N THR A 386 -36.05 -2.74 12.93
CA THR A 386 -35.78 -1.30 13.03
C THR A 386 -35.79 -0.79 14.48
N ASN A 387 -36.68 -1.32 15.32
CA ASN A 387 -36.73 -0.97 16.73
C ASN A 387 -35.50 -1.50 17.49
N LEU A 388 -35.05 -2.73 17.19
CA LEU A 388 -33.83 -3.28 17.78
C LEU A 388 -32.58 -2.48 17.41
N ILE A 389 -32.47 -2.08 16.13
CA ILE A 389 -31.38 -1.22 15.65
C ILE A 389 -31.39 0.13 16.38
N ALA A 390 -32.56 0.75 16.53
CA ALA A 390 -32.71 2.01 17.26
C ALA A 390 -32.30 1.90 18.74
N ASN A 391 -32.49 0.73 19.36
CA ASN A 391 -32.09 0.45 20.75
C ASN A 391 -30.63 -0.03 20.89
N GLY A 392 -29.81 0.07 19.85
CA GLY A 392 -28.38 -0.29 19.88
C GLY A 392 -28.08 -1.79 19.69
N LYS A 393 -29.09 -2.61 19.38
CA LYS A 393 -28.95 -4.04 19.06
C LYS A 393 -28.88 -4.25 17.55
N LEU A 394 -27.77 -3.78 16.97
CA LEU A 394 -27.57 -3.72 15.52
C LEU A 394 -27.49 -5.11 14.88
N THR A 395 -26.75 -6.05 15.47
CA THR A 395 -26.54 -7.39 14.91
C THR A 395 -27.83 -8.20 14.84
N GLU A 396 -28.64 -8.19 15.90
CA GLU A 396 -29.93 -8.90 15.90
C GLU A 396 -30.93 -8.29 14.91
N GLY A 397 -30.96 -6.96 14.80
CA GLY A 397 -31.81 -6.29 13.82
C GLY A 397 -31.39 -6.58 12.36
N VAL A 398 -30.09 -6.59 12.08
CA VAL A 398 -29.55 -6.92 10.75
C VAL A 398 -29.85 -8.36 10.37
N GLN A 399 -29.72 -9.32 11.29
CA GLN A 399 -30.07 -10.73 11.05
C GLN A 399 -31.54 -10.89 10.64
N LEU A 400 -32.46 -10.22 11.34
CA LEU A 400 -33.88 -10.22 10.99
C LEU A 400 -34.15 -9.64 9.60
N LEU A 401 -33.44 -8.59 9.20
CA LEU A 401 -33.53 -8.02 7.86
C LEU A 401 -32.97 -8.94 6.77
N CYS A 402 -31.90 -9.70 7.06
CA CYS A 402 -31.35 -10.70 6.15
C CYS A 402 -32.33 -11.85 5.92
N LEU A 403 -33.00 -12.32 6.99
CA LEU A 403 -33.97 -13.41 6.90
C LEU A 403 -35.17 -13.09 6.01
N ILE A 404 -35.63 -11.84 5.98
CA ILE A 404 -36.74 -11.39 5.11
C ILE A 404 -36.29 -11.01 3.69
N ASN A 405 -35.07 -11.38 3.27
CA ASN A 405 -34.46 -11.00 2.00
C ASN A 405 -34.41 -9.48 1.77
N LYS A 406 -34.22 -8.70 2.83
CA LYS A 406 -33.99 -7.24 2.79
C LYS A 406 -32.54 -6.90 3.16
N GLY A 407 -31.59 -7.64 2.59
CA GLY A 407 -30.15 -7.48 2.84
C GLY A 407 -29.63 -6.06 2.51
N LEU A 408 -30.19 -5.39 1.50
CA LEU A 408 -29.79 -4.04 1.12
C LEU A 408 -30.15 -3.01 2.20
N ASP A 409 -31.34 -3.11 2.79
CA ASP A 409 -31.76 -2.27 3.91
C ASP A 409 -30.85 -2.52 5.13
N ALA A 410 -30.52 -3.79 5.41
CA ALA A 410 -29.55 -4.17 6.44
C ALA A 410 -28.18 -3.50 6.24
N CYS A 411 -27.64 -3.54 5.02
CA CYS A 411 -26.37 -2.87 4.69
C CYS A 411 -26.46 -1.35 4.91
N ARG A 412 -27.58 -0.70 4.55
CA ARG A 412 -27.78 0.74 4.79
C ARG A 412 -27.79 1.11 6.27
N TYR A 413 -28.41 0.28 7.11
CA TYR A 413 -28.33 0.48 8.56
C TYR A 413 -26.90 0.29 9.06
N LEU A 414 -26.20 -0.77 8.65
CA LEU A 414 -24.79 -0.98 9.02
C LEU A 414 -23.90 0.23 8.65
N GLN A 415 -24.07 0.77 7.44
CA GLN A 415 -23.36 1.99 7.00
C GLN A 415 -23.68 3.22 7.86
N THR A 416 -24.93 3.37 8.28
CA THR A 416 -25.38 4.50 9.12
C THR A 416 -24.76 4.44 10.52
N TYR A 417 -24.60 3.24 11.06
CA TYR A 417 -23.97 3.01 12.37
C TYR A 417 -22.44 2.85 12.28
N SER A 418 -21.82 3.18 11.15
CA SER A 418 -20.36 3.13 10.90
C SER A 418 -19.72 1.72 10.90
N GLU A 419 -20.52 0.66 10.78
CA GLU A 419 -20.04 -0.72 10.67
C GLU A 419 -19.81 -1.13 9.20
N TRP A 420 -18.87 -0.45 8.54
CA TRP A 420 -18.62 -0.59 7.10
C TRP A 420 -18.07 -1.96 6.70
N ASP A 421 -17.17 -2.55 7.49
CA ASP A 421 -16.56 -3.85 7.16
C ASP A 421 -17.61 -4.98 7.19
N LEU A 422 -18.53 -4.93 8.17
CA LEU A 422 -19.65 -5.87 8.26
C LEU A 422 -20.66 -5.65 7.12
N ALA A 423 -20.90 -4.40 6.72
CA ALA A 423 -21.75 -4.08 5.58
C ALA A 423 -21.19 -4.67 4.27
N VAL A 424 -19.89 -4.54 4.04
CA VAL A 424 -19.23 -5.10 2.84
C VAL A 424 -19.24 -6.63 2.88
N TRP A 425 -18.96 -7.23 4.04
CA TRP A 425 -19.02 -8.68 4.22
C TRP A 425 -20.42 -9.23 3.90
N LEU A 426 -21.46 -8.60 4.43
CA LEU A 426 -22.85 -9.01 4.21
C LEU A 426 -23.26 -8.80 2.75
N ALA A 427 -22.89 -7.66 2.17
CA ALA A 427 -23.20 -7.33 0.78
C ALA A 427 -22.62 -8.36 -0.18
N LYS A 428 -21.35 -8.73 -0.02
CA LYS A 428 -20.70 -9.75 -0.86
C LYS A 428 -21.30 -11.14 -0.71
N SER A 429 -21.72 -11.49 0.49
CA SER A 429 -22.13 -12.86 0.81
C SER A 429 -23.59 -13.16 0.42
N THR A 430 -24.42 -12.12 0.35
CA THR A 430 -25.89 -12.28 0.34
C THR A 430 -26.57 -11.54 -0.80
N LEU A 431 -26.02 -10.42 -1.27
CA LEU A 431 -26.69 -9.56 -2.25
C LEU A 431 -26.44 -9.97 -3.69
N SER A 432 -27.38 -9.56 -4.55
CA SER A 432 -27.21 -9.56 -6.00
C SER A 432 -26.14 -8.55 -6.44
N TYR A 433 -25.57 -8.71 -7.64
CA TYR A 433 -24.51 -7.84 -8.14
C TYR A 433 -24.91 -6.35 -8.18
N SER A 434 -26.15 -6.04 -8.57
CA SER A 434 -26.65 -4.66 -8.63
C SER A 434 -26.72 -3.99 -7.26
N GLU A 435 -27.23 -4.70 -6.25
CA GLU A 435 -27.36 -4.19 -4.88
C GLU A 435 -25.98 -4.09 -4.21
N PHE A 436 -25.12 -5.08 -4.44
CA PHE A 436 -23.72 -5.05 -4.00
C PHE A 436 -22.97 -3.83 -4.55
N ALA A 437 -23.11 -3.54 -5.85
CA ALA A 437 -22.46 -2.39 -6.47
C ALA A 437 -22.91 -1.06 -5.85
N GLU A 438 -24.17 -0.93 -5.45
CA GLU A 438 -24.68 0.27 -4.75
C GLU A 438 -24.04 0.44 -3.36
N VAL A 439 -23.93 -0.65 -2.59
CA VAL A 439 -23.31 -0.65 -1.25
C VAL A 439 -21.82 -0.30 -1.36
N MET A 440 -21.11 -0.88 -2.32
CA MET A 440 -19.67 -0.64 -2.53
C MET A 440 -19.39 0.78 -3.02
N LYS A 441 -20.25 1.39 -3.86
CA LYS A 441 -20.11 2.80 -4.26
C LYS A 441 -20.16 3.74 -3.05
N ARG A 442 -21.13 3.54 -2.14
CA ARG A 442 -21.20 4.32 -0.89
C ARG A 442 -19.98 4.12 -0.01
N TRP A 443 -19.44 2.90 0.02
CA TRP A 443 -18.23 2.61 0.75
C TRP A 443 -17.00 3.31 0.14
N VAL A 444 -16.90 3.37 -1.19
CA VAL A 444 -15.86 4.17 -1.88
C VAL A 444 -15.95 5.64 -1.49
N ASP A 445 -17.16 6.23 -1.51
CA ASP A 445 -17.35 7.63 -1.11
C ASP A 445 -16.90 7.86 0.34
N HIS A 446 -17.19 6.91 1.24
CA HIS A 446 -16.71 6.95 2.63
C HIS A 446 -15.18 6.83 2.73
N LEU A 447 -14.55 5.94 1.97
CA LEU A 447 -13.09 5.79 1.94
C LEU A 447 -12.38 7.03 1.36
N CYS A 448 -13.03 7.73 0.43
CA CYS A 448 -12.57 8.99 -0.16
C CYS A 448 -12.80 10.21 0.73
N SER A 449 -13.65 10.09 1.76
CA SER A 449 -13.91 11.15 2.74
C SER A 449 -12.63 11.60 3.45
N PRO A 450 -12.47 12.91 3.76
CA PRO A 450 -11.27 13.44 4.40
C PRO A 450 -10.95 12.80 5.76
N HIS A 451 -11.95 12.22 6.44
CA HIS A 451 -11.77 11.58 7.74
C HIS A 451 -11.06 10.22 7.69
N VAL A 452 -11.20 9.47 6.59
CA VAL A 452 -10.63 8.11 6.44
C VAL A 452 -9.44 8.11 5.49
N ASN A 453 -9.53 8.86 4.39
CA ASN A 453 -8.45 9.10 3.41
C ASN A 453 -7.74 7.82 2.91
N GLN A 454 -8.45 6.70 2.79
CA GLN A 454 -7.91 5.44 2.26
C GLN A 454 -8.15 5.32 0.75
N LYS A 455 -7.66 6.32 -0.01
CA LYS A 455 -7.89 6.42 -1.46
C LYS A 455 -7.32 5.23 -2.24
N SER A 456 -6.21 4.65 -1.80
CA SER A 456 -5.62 3.44 -2.41
C SER A 456 -6.57 2.24 -2.35
N LYS A 457 -7.20 2.00 -1.19
CA LYS A 457 -8.21 0.95 -1.00
C LYS A 457 -9.46 1.22 -1.84
N ALA A 458 -9.88 2.48 -1.92
CA ALA A 458 -11.03 2.90 -2.73
C ALA A 458 -10.83 2.61 -4.24
N VAL A 459 -9.63 2.83 -4.76
CA VAL A 459 -9.27 2.47 -6.15
C VAL A 459 -9.42 0.96 -6.40
N LEU A 460 -8.95 0.12 -5.47
CA LEU A 460 -9.09 -1.35 -5.60
C LEU A 460 -10.56 -1.79 -5.58
N VAL A 461 -11.40 -1.12 -4.79
CA VAL A 461 -12.83 -1.39 -4.75
C VAL A 461 -13.49 -1.02 -6.09
N GLN A 462 -13.16 0.13 -6.67
CA GLN A 462 -13.71 0.51 -7.97
C GLN A 462 -13.26 -0.43 -9.09
N LEU A 463 -12.03 -0.95 -9.02
CA LEU A 463 -11.57 -2.03 -9.90
C LEU A 463 -12.42 -3.29 -9.76
N SER A 464 -12.79 -3.66 -8.53
CA SER A 464 -13.64 -4.84 -8.30
C SER A 464 -15.08 -4.71 -8.82
N LEU A 465 -15.54 -3.47 -9.03
CA LEU A 465 -16.84 -3.16 -9.60
C LEU A 465 -16.81 -3.02 -11.14
N GLY A 466 -15.65 -3.21 -11.78
CA GLY A 466 -15.47 -3.01 -13.22
C GLY A 466 -15.59 -1.55 -13.67
N GLN A 467 -15.57 -0.57 -12.75
CA GLN A 467 -15.74 0.86 -13.08
C GLN A 467 -14.42 1.50 -13.52
N PHE A 468 -13.88 1.10 -14.68
CA PHE A 468 -12.55 1.48 -15.15
C PHE A 468 -12.39 3.00 -15.40
N SER A 469 -13.43 3.69 -15.87
CA SER A 469 -13.41 5.15 -16.09
C SER A 469 -13.21 5.91 -14.77
N LYS A 470 -13.95 5.55 -13.73
CA LYS A 470 -13.80 6.16 -12.39
C LYS A 470 -12.46 5.85 -11.74
N VAL A 471 -11.91 4.66 -11.99
CA VAL A 471 -10.55 4.33 -11.54
C VAL A 471 -9.54 5.31 -12.14
N LEU A 472 -9.64 5.60 -13.45
CA LEU A 472 -8.79 6.59 -14.11
C LEU A 472 -8.96 8.00 -13.51
N GLU A 473 -10.20 8.44 -13.27
CA GLU A 473 -10.47 9.75 -12.63
C GLU A 473 -9.83 9.84 -11.24
N MET A 474 -9.96 8.79 -10.43
CA MET A 474 -9.38 8.74 -9.09
C MET A 474 -7.84 8.74 -9.14
N LEU A 475 -7.23 7.98 -10.06
CA LEU A 475 -5.78 7.97 -10.24
C LEU A 475 -5.26 9.34 -10.69
N TYR A 476 -5.99 10.01 -11.59
CA TYR A 476 -5.70 11.38 -12.02
C TYR A 476 -5.80 12.37 -10.85
N GLY A 477 -6.87 12.31 -10.05
CA GLY A 477 -7.04 13.13 -8.85
C GLY A 477 -5.98 12.88 -7.76
N MET A 478 -5.43 11.66 -7.68
CA MET A 478 -4.31 11.31 -6.80
C MET A 478 -2.94 11.72 -7.35
N ARG A 479 -2.86 12.30 -8.56
CA ARG A 479 -1.62 12.65 -9.28
C ARG A 479 -0.71 11.46 -9.57
N GLN A 480 -1.27 10.25 -9.65
CA GLN A 480 -0.53 9.04 -10.02
C GLN A 480 -0.52 8.85 -11.54
N PHE A 481 0.07 9.81 -12.25
CA PHE A 481 0.00 9.90 -13.71
C PHE A 481 0.61 8.68 -14.43
N ASN A 482 1.72 8.12 -13.92
CA ASN A 482 2.32 6.92 -14.50
C ASN A 482 1.38 5.70 -14.44
N ARG A 483 0.82 5.44 -13.25
CA ARG A 483 -0.11 4.34 -13.02
C ARG A 483 -1.38 4.52 -13.86
N ALA A 484 -1.91 5.75 -13.92
CA ALA A 484 -3.06 6.09 -14.74
C ALA A 484 -2.81 5.85 -16.24
N ALA A 485 -1.66 6.29 -16.78
CA ALA A 485 -1.32 6.12 -18.19
C ALA A 485 -1.12 4.63 -18.56
N CYS A 486 -0.36 3.88 -17.74
CA CYS A 486 -0.19 2.44 -17.95
C CYS A 486 -1.53 1.70 -17.85
N PHE A 487 -2.41 2.15 -16.95
CA PHE A 487 -3.73 1.55 -16.77
C PHE A 487 -4.66 1.86 -17.95
N ALA A 488 -4.63 3.08 -18.50
CA ALA A 488 -5.37 3.45 -19.71
C ALA A 488 -4.93 2.60 -20.93
N GLU A 489 -3.62 2.39 -21.11
CA GLU A 489 -3.08 1.54 -22.17
C GLU A 489 -3.49 0.07 -21.96
N ALA A 490 -3.41 -0.43 -20.72
CA ALA A 490 -3.90 -1.77 -20.40
C ALA A 490 -5.39 -1.91 -20.74
N CYS A 491 -6.25 -1.01 -20.26
CA CYS A 491 -7.69 -1.05 -20.54
C CYS A 491 -7.99 -0.94 -22.05
N THR A 492 -7.18 -0.19 -22.80
CA THR A 492 -7.28 -0.12 -24.28
C THR A 492 -6.92 -1.46 -24.93
N GLN A 493 -5.87 -2.15 -24.47
CA GLN A 493 -5.50 -3.49 -24.95
C GLN A 493 -6.56 -4.55 -24.67
N PHE A 494 -7.25 -4.44 -23.52
CA PHE A 494 -8.37 -5.31 -23.18
C PHE A 494 -9.70 -4.89 -23.83
N GLY A 495 -9.78 -3.69 -24.41
CA GLY A 495 -11.00 -3.17 -25.07
C GLY A 495 -12.12 -2.78 -24.10
N LEU A 496 -11.79 -2.51 -22.84
CA LEU A 496 -12.76 -2.34 -21.74
C LEU A 496 -13.10 -0.87 -21.42
N LEU A 497 -12.55 0.10 -22.17
CA LEU A 497 -12.90 1.50 -22.00
C LEU A 497 -14.15 1.83 -22.81
N ASP A 498 -15.16 2.37 -22.12
CA ASP A 498 -16.31 3.00 -22.78
C ASP A 498 -15.80 4.17 -23.62
N LYS A 499 -16.12 4.18 -24.92
CA LYS A 499 -15.79 5.27 -25.84
C LYS A 499 -16.71 6.48 -25.63
N SER A 500 -16.92 6.91 -24.37
CA SER A 500 -17.60 8.19 -24.12
C SER A 500 -16.62 9.35 -24.35
N ASP A 501 -17.11 10.46 -24.88
CA ASP A 501 -16.30 11.67 -25.13
C ASP A 501 -15.59 12.16 -23.86
N ASP A 502 -16.23 12.00 -22.69
CA ASP A 502 -15.64 12.31 -21.38
C ASP A 502 -14.46 11.40 -21.05
N THR A 503 -14.56 10.11 -21.36
CA THR A 503 -13.49 9.13 -21.10
C THR A 503 -12.30 9.36 -22.03
N VAL A 504 -12.55 9.71 -23.29
CA VAL A 504 -11.51 10.07 -24.25
C VAL A 504 -10.78 11.32 -23.79
N SER A 505 -11.51 12.37 -23.40
CA SER A 505 -10.94 13.62 -22.89
C SER A 505 -10.10 13.40 -21.61
N LEU A 506 -10.55 12.51 -20.72
CA LEU A 506 -9.80 12.14 -19.53
C LEU A 506 -8.51 11.40 -19.86
N VAL A 507 -8.55 10.45 -20.79
CA VAL A 507 -7.38 9.68 -21.23
C VAL A 507 -6.36 10.62 -21.89
N GLU A 508 -6.79 11.55 -22.73
CA GLU A 508 -5.93 12.58 -23.30
C GLU A 508 -5.27 13.46 -22.22
N ALA A 509 -6.03 13.88 -21.20
CA ALA A 509 -5.50 14.66 -20.07
C ALA A 509 -4.47 13.86 -19.26
N VAL A 510 -4.71 12.57 -19.03
CA VAL A 510 -3.77 11.66 -18.36
C VAL A 510 -2.49 11.52 -19.17
N TYR A 511 -2.57 11.33 -20.48
CA TYR A 511 -1.39 11.23 -21.35
C TYR A 511 -0.61 12.53 -21.41
N LEU A 512 -1.28 13.70 -21.38
CA LEU A 512 -0.61 15.00 -21.34
C LEU A 512 0.19 15.19 -20.05
N GLU A 513 -0.40 14.92 -18.88
CA GLU A 513 0.32 15.04 -17.60
C GLU A 513 1.42 13.98 -17.47
N TYR A 514 1.22 12.80 -18.05
CA TYR A 514 2.28 11.78 -18.11
C TYR A 514 3.44 12.22 -19.02
N ALA A 515 3.16 12.83 -20.18
CA ALA A 515 4.19 13.39 -21.05
C ALA A 515 4.97 14.51 -20.36
N ARG A 516 4.32 15.37 -19.57
CA ARG A 516 4.99 16.38 -18.73
C ARG A 516 5.91 15.74 -17.69
N LEU A 517 5.44 14.69 -17.03
CA LEU A 517 6.25 13.93 -16.06
C LEU A 517 7.49 13.33 -16.72
N LEU A 518 7.34 12.75 -17.92
CA LEU A 518 8.44 12.17 -18.69
C LEU A 518 9.43 13.24 -19.19
N SER A 519 8.92 14.39 -19.64
CA SER A 519 9.76 15.54 -20.04
C SER A 519 10.59 16.09 -18.87
N ASN A 520 10.00 16.18 -17.67
CA ASN A 520 10.72 16.57 -16.45
C ASN A 520 11.79 15.55 -16.04
N LEU A 521 11.55 14.25 -16.30
CA LEU A 521 12.53 13.19 -16.08
C LEU A 521 13.62 13.15 -17.15
N GLY A 522 13.42 13.83 -18.27
CA GLY A 522 14.37 13.93 -19.37
C GLY A 522 14.17 12.90 -20.47
N TYR A 523 13.09 12.11 -20.48
CA TYR A 523 12.89 11.04 -21.46
C TYR A 523 12.16 11.55 -22.70
N ARG A 524 12.91 11.82 -23.78
CA ARG A 524 12.40 12.53 -24.97
C ARG A 524 11.43 11.70 -25.80
N GLU A 525 11.81 10.48 -26.17
CA GLU A 525 11.05 9.64 -27.11
C GLU A 525 9.66 9.25 -26.56
N ALA A 526 9.58 8.84 -25.29
CA ALA A 526 8.29 8.56 -24.66
C ALA A 526 7.44 9.82 -24.51
N ALA A 527 8.05 10.96 -24.14
CA ALA A 527 7.32 12.21 -24.03
C ALA A 527 6.71 12.62 -25.37
N GLU A 528 7.47 12.53 -26.47
CA GLU A 528 6.97 12.81 -27.83
C GLU A 528 5.82 11.89 -28.22
N HIS A 529 5.95 10.58 -27.98
CA HIS A 529 4.90 9.61 -28.28
C HIS A 529 3.61 9.87 -27.48
N TYR A 530 3.69 10.09 -26.17
CA TYR A 530 2.49 10.40 -25.37
C TYR A 530 1.89 11.77 -25.70
N CYS A 531 2.68 12.75 -26.15
CA CYS A 531 2.15 14.00 -26.70
C CYS A 531 1.32 13.76 -27.96
N THR A 532 1.76 12.89 -28.87
CA THR A 532 0.95 12.58 -30.08
C THR A 532 -0.36 11.87 -29.74
N LYS A 533 -0.40 11.10 -28.65
CA LYS A 533 -1.62 10.46 -28.15
C LYS A 533 -2.56 11.39 -27.37
N ALA A 534 -2.12 12.59 -27.00
CA ALA A 534 -2.88 13.53 -26.17
C ALA A 534 -3.65 14.62 -26.96
N GLY A 535 -3.92 14.37 -28.24
CA GLY A 535 -4.72 15.25 -29.10
C GLY A 535 -4.11 16.65 -29.31
N GLU A 536 -4.95 17.66 -29.57
CA GLU A 536 -4.53 19.03 -29.92
C GLU A 536 -3.69 19.73 -28.82
N LYS A 537 -3.99 19.46 -27.55
CA LYS A 537 -3.22 20.00 -26.41
C LYS A 537 -1.84 19.33 -26.29
N GLY A 538 -1.76 18.06 -26.68
CA GLY A 538 -0.50 17.33 -26.80
C GLY A 538 0.41 17.88 -27.89
N GLU A 539 -0.14 18.30 -29.04
CA GLU A 539 0.65 18.89 -30.13
C GLU A 539 1.28 20.26 -29.76
N GLN A 540 0.57 21.06 -28.97
CA GLN A 540 1.10 22.32 -28.44
C GLN A 540 2.27 22.05 -27.49
N PHE A 541 2.11 21.08 -26.58
CA PHE A 541 3.17 20.68 -25.66
C PHE A 541 4.34 19.99 -26.38
N LEU A 542 4.10 19.26 -27.47
CA LEU A 542 5.16 18.67 -28.31
C LEU A 542 6.12 19.74 -28.86
N LYS A 543 5.59 20.91 -29.24
CA LYS A 543 6.42 22.04 -29.69
C LYS A 543 7.29 22.58 -28.56
N GLU A 544 6.76 22.66 -27.34
CA GLU A 544 7.52 23.06 -26.14
C GLU A 544 8.58 22.01 -25.74
N VAL A 545 8.23 20.73 -25.78
CA VAL A 545 9.16 19.62 -25.53
C VAL A 545 10.32 19.66 -26.53
N LYS A 546 10.06 19.88 -27.82
CA LYS A 546 11.12 19.99 -28.83
C LYS A 546 12.07 21.17 -28.57
N ILE A 547 11.60 22.26 -27.95
CA ILE A 547 12.42 23.41 -27.54
C ILE A 547 13.21 23.11 -26.25
N LEU A 548 12.65 22.33 -25.33
CA LEU A 548 13.29 21.97 -24.05
C LEU A 548 14.44 20.95 -24.20
N PHE A 549 14.49 20.22 -25.32
CA PHE A 549 15.50 19.19 -25.62
C PHE A 549 16.44 19.55 -26.78
N THR A 550 16.38 20.80 -27.28
CA THR A 550 17.42 21.45 -28.10
C THR A 550 18.30 22.30 -27.21
#